data_AF-R9JMN5-F1
#
_entry.id   AF-R9JMN5-F1
#
_cell.length_a   1.000
_cell.length_b   1.000
_cell.length_c   1.000
_cell.angle_alpha   90.00
_cell.angle_beta   90.00
_cell.angle_gamma   90.00
#
_symmetry.space_group_name_H-M   'P 1'
#
loop_
_entity.id
_entity.type
_entity.pdbx_description
1 polymer ?
#
loop_
_entity_poly.entity_id
_entity_poly.type
_entity_poly.pdbx_seq_one_letter_code
_entity_poly.pdbx_strand_id
1 'polypeptide(L)'
;MKLEQRMSGCNEYRCDLTKELDDISGISKQHYYDMFHHYILADEWCKNQKCLAIRVPGGTVGGINFDNNSIIIKIVVDTNYVVKTYPANVNELIQKFVGEIIEWQ
;
A
#
# COMPACT_ATOMS: atom_id res chain seq x y z
N MET A 1 -7.48 9.21 0.78
CA MET A 1 -6.15 8.69 0.39
C MET A 1 -5.84 9.05 -1.06
N LYS A 2 -4.91 9.98 -1.27
CA LYS A 2 -4.43 10.36 -2.61
C LYS A 2 -3.40 9.36 -3.10
N LEU A 3 -3.63 8.78 -4.27
CA LEU A 3 -2.71 7.89 -4.96
C LEU A 3 -1.97 8.70 -6.03
N GLU A 4 -0.68 8.92 -5.81
CA GLU A 4 0.19 9.68 -6.71
C GLU A 4 1.02 8.71 -7.55
N GLN A 5 0.88 8.78 -8.88
CA GLN A 5 1.65 7.92 -9.79
C GLN A 5 3.14 8.29 -9.77
N ARG A 6 4.01 7.30 -9.59
CA ARG A 6 5.46 7.56 -9.46
C ARG A 6 6.15 7.76 -10.82
N MET A 7 5.75 7.01 -11.83
CA MET A 7 6.27 7.10 -13.20
C MET A 7 5.16 6.82 -14.21
N SER A 8 5.11 7.62 -15.27
CA SER A 8 4.16 7.41 -16.37
C SER A 8 4.38 6.04 -17.02
N GLY A 9 3.32 5.23 -17.12
CA GLY A 9 3.36 3.86 -17.65
C GLY A 9 3.56 2.76 -16.62
N CYS A 10 3.88 3.09 -15.37
CA CYS A 10 3.89 2.14 -14.26
C CYS A 10 2.61 2.30 -13.45
N ASN A 11 1.86 1.22 -13.19
CA ASN A 11 0.67 1.24 -12.32
C ASN A 11 1.06 1.29 -10.83
N GLU A 12 2.18 1.95 -10.52
CA GLU A 12 2.80 2.09 -9.21
C GLU A 12 2.46 3.45 -8.62
N TYR A 13 1.80 3.44 -7.47
CA TYR A 13 1.34 4.63 -6.78
C TYR A 13 1.89 4.72 -5.36
N ARG A 14 2.15 5.95 -4.92
CA ARG A 14 2.54 6.29 -3.56
C ARG A 14 1.43 7.09 -2.89
N CYS A 15 1.32 6.93 -1.57
CA CYS A 15 0.36 7.61 -0.73
C CYS A 15 0.79 7.59 0.74
N ASP A 16 0.02 8.26 1.59
CA ASP A 16 0.27 8.32 3.04
C ASP A 16 0.33 6.93 3.69
N LEU A 17 -0.53 5.99 3.28
CA LEU A 17 -0.49 4.60 3.76
C LEU A 17 0.86 3.94 3.44
N THR A 18 1.36 4.07 2.21
CA THR A 18 2.64 3.46 1.82
C THR A 18 3.83 4.10 2.55
N LYS A 19 3.76 5.41 2.82
CA LYS A 19 4.76 6.12 3.60
C LYS A 19 4.78 5.64 5.05
N GLU A 20 3.60 5.46 5.64
CA GLU A 20 3.50 4.95 7.00
C GLU A 20 3.96 3.51 7.13
N LEU A 21 3.66 2.64 6.15
CA LEU A 21 4.20 1.29 6.10
C LEU A 21 5.74 1.30 5.99
N ASP A 22 6.33 2.22 5.23
CA ASP A 22 7.79 2.39 5.18
C ASP A 22 8.36 2.80 6.53
N ASP A 23 7.74 3.77 7.19
CA ASP A 23 8.18 4.29 8.48
C ASP A 23 8.07 3.24 9.59
N ILE A 24 6.96 2.49 9.62
CA ILE A 24 6.71 1.41 10.59
C ILE A 24 7.67 0.23 10.38
N SER A 25 7.86 -0.20 9.14
CA SER A 25 8.74 -1.34 8.83
C SER A 25 10.23 -0.97 8.87
N GLY A 26 10.55 0.31 8.70
CA GLY A 26 11.91 0.80 8.49
C GLY A 26 12.55 0.33 7.18
N ILE A 27 11.78 -0.23 6.23
CA ILE A 27 12.31 -0.84 5.00
C ILE A 27 13.12 0.16 4.16
N SER A 28 12.66 1.41 4.10
CA SER A 28 13.32 2.50 3.38
C SER A 28 14.68 2.89 3.96
N LYS A 29 14.94 2.55 5.24
CA LYS A 29 16.20 2.85 5.94
C LYS A 29 17.18 1.69 5.92
N GLN A 30 16.75 0.49 5.53
CA GLN A 30 17.55 -0.73 5.58
C GLN A 30 18.39 -0.96 4.32
N HIS A 31 18.06 -0.29 3.21
CA HIS A 31 18.72 -0.51 1.94
C HIS A 31 19.48 0.73 1.47
N TYR A 32 20.72 0.51 1.01
CA TYR A 32 21.62 1.56 0.51
C TYR A 32 21.08 2.29 -0.73
N TYR A 33 20.11 1.68 -1.42
CA TYR A 33 19.42 2.24 -2.57
C TYR A 33 17.95 2.49 -2.19
N ASP A 34 17.42 3.67 -2.51
CA ASP A 34 16.01 4.12 -2.33
C ASP A 34 14.96 3.26 -3.08
N MET A 35 15.32 2.04 -3.48
CA MET A 35 14.51 1.14 -4.27
C MET A 35 13.52 0.34 -3.42
N PHE A 36 13.73 0.24 -2.10
CA PHE A 36 12.88 -0.57 -1.22
C PHE A 36 11.89 0.30 -0.46
N HIS A 37 10.69 0.42 -1.01
CA HIS A 37 9.56 1.11 -0.42
C HIS A 37 8.25 0.39 -0.78
N HIS A 38 7.23 0.63 0.01
CA HIS A 38 5.88 0.18 -0.28
C HIS A 38 5.29 0.95 -1.45
N TYR A 39 4.48 0.30 -2.27
CA TYR A 39 3.71 0.97 -3.31
C TYR A 39 2.38 0.28 -3.51
N ILE A 40 1.44 1.00 -4.09
CA ILE A 40 0.15 0.45 -4.48
C ILE A 40 0.19 0.10 -5.97
N LEU A 41 -0.10 -1.15 -6.31
CA LEU A 41 -0.40 -1.55 -7.67
C LEU A 41 -1.88 -1.32 -7.94
N ALA A 42 -2.18 -0.39 -8.84
CA ALA A 42 -3.55 0.00 -9.19
C ALA A 42 -3.78 -0.04 -10.72
N ASP A 43 -3.69 -1.23 -11.30
CA ASP A 43 -4.09 -1.46 -12.68
C ASP A 43 -5.63 -1.57 -12.83
N GLU A 44 -6.10 -1.65 -14.09
CA GLU A 44 -7.52 -1.78 -14.39
C GLU A 44 -8.14 -3.06 -13.79
N TRP A 45 -7.36 -4.14 -13.64
CA TRP A 45 -7.83 -5.36 -13.00
C TRP A 45 -8.11 -5.13 -11.51
N CYS A 46 -7.16 -4.54 -10.78
CA CYS A 46 -7.31 -4.16 -9.37
C CYS A 46 -8.52 -3.24 -9.15
N LYS A 47 -8.73 -2.27 -10.04
CA LYS A 47 -9.89 -1.37 -9.97
C LYS A 47 -11.21 -2.13 -10.15
N ASN A 48 -11.28 -3.01 -11.15
CA ASN A 48 -12.47 -3.83 -11.42
C ASN A 48 -12.79 -4.80 -10.28
N GLN A 49 -11.76 -5.38 -9.64
CA GLN A 49 -11.92 -6.25 -8.47
C GLN A 49 -12.15 -5.47 -7.17
N LYS A 50 -12.10 -4.14 -7.20
CA LYS A 50 -12.15 -3.25 -6.03
C LYS A 50 -11.16 -3.64 -4.94
N CYS A 51 -9.97 -4.02 -5.38
CA CYS A 51 -8.91 -4.53 -4.53
C CYS A 51 -7.56 -4.08 -5.09
N LEU A 52 -6.93 -3.10 -4.45
CA LEU A 52 -5.59 -2.66 -4.78
C LEU A 52 -4.58 -3.51 -4.03
N ALA A 53 -3.47 -3.85 -4.69
CA ALA A 53 -2.41 -4.62 -4.05
C ALA A 53 -1.37 -3.69 -3.43
N ILE A 54 -1.08 -3.90 -2.14
CA ILE A 54 0.06 -3.29 -1.45
C ILE A 54 1.28 -4.15 -1.75
N ARG A 55 2.33 -3.54 -2.28
CA ARG A 55 3.51 -4.25 -2.78
C ARG A 55 4.79 -3.65 -2.24
N VAL A 56 5.83 -4.45 -2.30
CA VAL A 56 7.25 -4.07 -2.18
C VAL A 56 8.00 -4.68 -3.36
N PRO A 57 9.24 -4.27 -3.67
CA PRO A 57 10.05 -4.98 -4.66
C PRO A 57 10.09 -6.49 -4.34
N GLY A 58 9.67 -7.31 -5.31
CA GLY A 58 9.66 -8.77 -5.18
C GLY A 58 8.36 -9.41 -4.66
N GLY A 59 7.34 -8.66 -4.22
CA GLY A 59 6.12 -9.31 -3.74
C GLY A 59 4.93 -8.41 -3.40
N THR A 60 3.75 -9.03 -3.32
CA THR A 60 2.54 -8.42 -2.73
C THR A 60 2.54 -8.73 -1.25
N VAL A 61 2.38 -7.69 -0.42
CA VAL A 61 2.39 -7.78 1.05
C VAL A 61 1.04 -7.45 1.65
N GLY A 62 0.06 -7.03 0.85
CA GLY A 62 -1.25 -6.70 1.39
C GLY A 62 -2.25 -6.28 0.33
N GLY A 63 -3.43 -5.87 0.79
CA GLY A 63 -4.53 -5.43 -0.05
C GLY A 63 -5.36 -4.32 0.57
N ILE A 64 -5.91 -3.47 -0.29
CA ILE A 64 -6.85 -2.40 0.05
C ILE A 64 -8.15 -2.68 -0.70
N ASN A 65 -9.20 -3.04 0.03
CA ASN A 65 -10.53 -3.19 -0.52
C ASN A 65 -11.30 -1.88 -0.39
N PHE A 66 -12.07 -1.55 -1.42
CA PHE A 66 -12.90 -0.35 -1.45
C PHE A 66 -14.29 -0.63 -2.04
N ASP A 67 -15.24 0.28 -1.84
CA ASP A 67 -16.62 0.14 -2.33
C ASP A 67 -16.84 0.82 -3.70
N ASN A 68 -18.10 0.91 -4.16
CA ASN A 68 -18.42 1.57 -5.43
C ASN A 68 -18.13 3.08 -5.44
N ASN A 69 -18.03 3.71 -4.26
CA ASN A 69 -17.76 5.12 -4.10
C ASN A 69 -16.26 5.39 -3.88
N SER A 70 -15.40 4.39 -4.12
CA SER A 70 -13.97 4.44 -3.84
C SER A 70 -13.63 4.66 -2.36
N ILE A 71 -14.56 4.35 -1.44
CA ILE A 71 -14.31 4.42 0.00
C ILE A 71 -13.61 3.14 0.45
N ILE A 72 -12.49 3.28 1.15
CA ILE A 72 -11.74 2.15 1.69
C ILE A 72 -12.58 1.46 2.78
N ILE A 73 -12.80 0.15 2.63
CA ILE A 73 -13.58 -0.65 3.58
C ILE A 73 -12.73 -1.61 4.40
N LYS A 74 -11.53 -1.96 3.91
CA LYS A 74 -10.63 -2.89 4.59
C LYS A 74 -9.22 -2.75 4.07
N ILE A 75 -8.25 -2.81 4.98
CA ILE A 75 -6.83 -2.87 4.66
C ILE A 75 -6.23 -4.04 5.44
N VAL A 76 -5.43 -4.87 4.77
CA VAL A 76 -4.69 -5.96 5.41
C VAL A 76 -3.28 -6.01 4.85
N VAL A 77 -2.31 -6.20 5.74
CA VAL A 77 -0.92 -6.50 5.41
C VAL A 77 -0.55 -7.84 6.03
N ASP A 78 0.10 -8.69 5.24
CA ASP A 78 0.77 -9.91 5.69
C ASP A 78 2.09 -9.53 6.38
N THR A 79 2.15 -9.76 7.68
CA THR A 79 3.30 -9.41 8.53
C THR A 79 4.42 -10.44 8.46
N ASN A 80 4.20 -11.60 7.84
CA ASN A 80 5.16 -12.68 7.77
C ASN A 80 5.88 -12.75 6.42
N TYR A 81 5.38 -12.06 5.40
CA TYR A 81 5.85 -12.16 4.02
C TYR A 81 6.73 -10.97 3.61
N VAL A 82 7.96 -11.25 3.17
CA VAL A 82 9.00 -10.33 2.66
C VAL A 82 9.50 -9.27 3.67
N VAL A 83 8.60 -8.54 4.33
CA VAL A 83 8.91 -7.52 5.33
C VAL A 83 8.73 -8.11 6.72
N LYS A 84 9.83 -8.62 7.30
CA LYS A 84 9.83 -9.28 8.62
C LYS A 84 9.91 -8.32 9.82
N THR A 85 9.91 -7.01 9.55
CA THR A 85 10.15 -5.97 10.55
C THR A 85 8.88 -5.23 10.96
N TYR A 86 7.71 -5.65 10.47
CA TYR A 86 6.45 -5.08 10.93
C TYR A 86 6.22 -5.39 12.42
N PRO A 87 5.73 -4.42 13.21
CA PRO A 87 5.26 -4.69 14.56
C PRO A 87 3.97 -5.52 14.50
N ALA A 88 3.71 -6.28 15.57
CA ALA A 88 2.55 -7.17 15.65
C ALA A 88 1.20 -6.45 15.47
N ASN A 89 1.14 -5.16 15.79
CA ASN A 89 -0.06 -4.33 15.69
C ASN A 89 -0.16 -3.51 14.39
N VAL A 90 0.66 -3.77 13.35
CA VAL A 90 0.63 -2.97 12.12
C VAL A 90 -0.76 -2.93 11.48
N ASN A 91 -1.49 -4.06 11.49
CA ASN A 91 -2.84 -4.12 10.93
C ASN A 91 -3.83 -3.24 11.70
N GLU A 92 -3.62 -2.99 12.99
CA GLU A 92 -4.44 -2.08 13.79
C GLU A 92 -4.12 -0.61 13.43
N LEU A 93 -2.83 -0.28 13.34
CA LEU A 93 -2.36 1.09 13.04
C LEU A 93 -2.88 1.61 11.69
N ILE A 94 -2.83 0.76 10.66
CA ILE A 94 -3.26 1.15 9.31
C ILE A 94 -4.78 1.17 9.13
N GLN A 95 -5.59 0.69 10.08
CA GLN A 95 -7.05 0.79 9.96
C GLN A 95 -7.54 2.23 9.98
N LYS A 96 -6.74 3.20 10.44
CA LYS A 96 -7.11 4.63 10.44
C LYS A 96 -7.43 5.18 9.05
N PHE A 97 -6.95 4.54 7.98
CA PHE A 97 -7.24 4.91 6.59
C PHE A 97 -8.58 4.33 6.07
N VAL A 98 -9.22 3.41 6.82
CA VAL A 98 -10.55 2.91 6.48
C VAL A 98 -11.57 4.04 6.61
N GLY A 99 -12.44 4.17 5.62
CA GLY A 99 -13.39 5.28 5.49
C GLY A 99 -12.87 6.44 4.63
N GLU A 100 -11.58 6.47 4.28
CA GLU A 100 -11.08 7.46 3.33
C GLU A 100 -11.51 7.14 1.89
N ILE A 101 -11.71 8.18 1.09
CA ILE A 101 -11.95 8.08 -0.36
C ILE A 101 -10.60 7.96 -1.09
N ILE A 102 -10.49 7.02 -2.03
CA ILE A 102 -9.34 6.91 -2.94
C ILE A 102 -9.46 7.98 -4.02
N GLU A 103 -8.44 8.82 -4.13
CA GLU A 103 -8.31 9.84 -5.17
C GLU A 103 -7.18 9.44 -6.13
N TRP A 104 -7.48 9.28 -7.41
CA TRP A 104 -6.53 8.83 -8.44
C TRP A 104 -5.87 10.05 -9.11
N GLN A 105 -4.56 10.24 -8.94
CA GLN A 105 -3.81 11.37 -9.49
C GLN A 105 -2.57 10.96 -10.30
#